data_AF-A0A7V9AZP8-F1
#
_entry.id   AF-A0A7V9AZP8-F1
#
_cell.length_a   1.000
_cell.length_b   1.000
_cell.length_c   1.000
_cell.angle_alpha   90.00
_cell.angle_beta   90.00
_cell.angle_gamma   90.00
#
_symmetry.space_group_name_H-M   'P 1'
#
loop_
_entity.id
_entity.type
_entity.pdbx_description
1 polymer ?
#
loop_
_entity_poly.entity_id
_entity_poly.type
_entity_poly.pdbx_seq_one_letter_code
_entity_poly.pdbx_strand_id
1 'polypeptide(L)'
;KYGGFSIENPEDVAAVNRFLAGGDPGPSPDAAEPYHLGPTERELVATKLRLGQVLSGLGRGDEAVAAWRDALRLDPENLTIRKQIWAAEHPEKFHPTIDSEWQRAQLKVEREQEIAAGICGPDGCPVPWATPGGGAA
;
A
#
# COMPACT_ATOMS: atom_id res chain seq x y z
N LYS A 1 -2.56 -3.69 -9.36
CA LYS A 1 -4.04 -3.49 -9.53
C LYS A 1 -4.58 -3.12 -8.16
N TYR A 2 -4.84 -1.87 -7.84
CA TYR A 2 -5.65 -0.88 -8.57
C TYR A 2 -4.83 0.38 -8.92
N GLY A 3 -4.94 0.83 -10.17
CA GLY A 3 -4.43 2.14 -10.59
C GLY A 3 -5.28 3.24 -9.96
N GLY A 4 -4.64 4.30 -9.50
CA GLY A 4 -5.31 5.44 -8.88
C GLY A 4 -6.07 6.25 -9.91
N PHE A 5 -7.33 5.88 -10.16
CA PHE A 5 -8.27 6.73 -10.89
C PHE A 5 -8.88 7.72 -9.90
N SER A 6 -8.76 9.03 -10.18
CA SER A 6 -9.41 10.09 -9.40
C SER A 6 -10.29 10.96 -10.28
N ILE A 7 -11.52 11.22 -9.83
CA ILE A 7 -12.42 12.19 -10.50
C ILE A 7 -11.94 13.64 -10.37
N GLU A 8 -11.01 13.89 -9.44
CA GLU A 8 -10.39 15.19 -9.23
C GLU A 8 -9.18 15.39 -10.16
N ASN A 9 -8.66 14.32 -10.76
CA ASN A 9 -7.56 14.38 -11.71
C ASN A 9 -8.09 14.70 -13.13
N PRO A 10 -7.76 15.86 -13.71
CA PRO A 10 -8.25 16.23 -15.04
C PRO A 10 -7.78 15.28 -16.15
N GLU A 11 -6.65 14.60 -15.99
CA GLU A 11 -6.15 13.63 -16.97
C GLU A 11 -7.00 12.36 -17.00
N ASP A 12 -7.38 11.85 -15.81
CA ASP A 12 -8.28 10.70 -15.68
C ASP A 12 -9.66 11.01 -16.28
N VAL A 13 -10.18 12.20 -16.00
CA VAL A 13 -11.45 12.69 -16.57
C VAL A 13 -11.33 12.81 -18.10
N ALA A 14 -10.22 13.33 -18.62
CA ALA A 14 -9.99 13.45 -20.06
C ALA A 14 -9.89 12.08 -20.75
N ALA A 15 -9.23 11.10 -20.14
CA ALA A 15 -9.14 9.73 -20.65
C ALA A 15 -10.54 9.10 -20.75
N VAL A 16 -11.37 9.26 -19.72
CA VAL A 16 -12.77 8.80 -19.74
C VAL A 16 -13.58 9.49 -20.84
N ASN A 17 -13.46 10.81 -20.98
CA ASN A 17 -14.17 11.56 -22.03
C ASN A 17 -13.77 11.13 -23.45
N ARG A 18 -12.48 10.85 -23.69
CA ARG A 18 -12.01 10.30 -24.98
C ARG A 18 -12.63 8.93 -25.26
N PHE A 19 -12.67 8.05 -24.25
CA PHE A 19 -13.29 6.73 -24.37
C PHE A 19 -14.79 6.82 -24.67
N LEU A 20 -15.52 7.69 -23.97
CA LEU A 20 -16.96 7.91 -24.20
C LEU A 20 -17.25 8.46 -25.60
N ALA A 21 -16.34 9.23 -26.19
CA ALA A 21 -16.41 9.71 -27.56
C ALA A 21 -16.02 8.65 -28.61
N GLY A 22 -15.72 7.41 -28.20
CA GLY A 22 -15.27 6.33 -29.07
C GLY A 22 -13.80 6.42 -29.51
N GLY A 23 -13.03 7.33 -28.90
CA GLY A 23 -11.60 7.49 -29.13
C GLY A 23 -10.75 6.61 -28.20
N ASP A 24 -9.46 6.53 -28.50
CA ASP A 24 -8.48 5.91 -27.61
C ASP A 24 -8.33 6.77 -26.33
N PRO A 25 -8.56 6.22 -25.12
CA PRO A 25 -8.34 6.93 -23.87
C PRO A 25 -6.89 7.40 -23.68
N GLY A 26 -5.94 6.82 -24.43
CA GLY A 26 -4.50 7.05 -24.28
C GLY A 26 -3.87 6.07 -23.29
N PRO A 27 -2.55 6.15 -23.09
CA PRO A 27 -1.89 5.32 -22.08
C PRO A 27 -2.50 5.63 -20.71
N SER A 28 -2.71 4.60 -19.90
CA SER A 28 -2.93 4.80 -18.48
C SER A 28 -1.77 5.62 -17.93
N PRO A 29 -2.01 6.60 -17.04
CA PRO A 29 -0.93 7.27 -16.33
C PRO A 29 -0.02 6.19 -15.76
N ASP A 30 1.30 6.36 -15.91
CA ASP A 30 2.24 5.54 -15.16
C ASP A 30 1.89 5.75 -13.70
N ALA A 31 1.30 4.72 -13.08
CA ALA A 31 1.21 4.69 -11.64
C ALA A 31 2.66 4.72 -11.18
N ALA A 32 3.12 5.87 -10.68
CA ALA A 32 4.33 5.96 -9.91
C ALA A 32 4.10 5.04 -8.70
N GLU A 33 4.36 3.75 -8.88
CA GLU A 33 4.23 2.79 -7.78
C GLU A 33 5.28 3.22 -6.77
N PRO A 34 4.87 3.58 -5.54
CA PRO A 34 5.77 4.16 -4.57
C PRO A 34 7.03 3.29 -4.34
N TYR A 35 6.87 1.99 -4.52
CA TYR A 35 7.94 1.02 -4.46
C TYR A 35 7.98 0.27 -5.78
N HIS A 36 8.80 0.75 -6.73
CA HIS A 36 9.09 -0.01 -7.94
C HIS A 36 10.05 -1.15 -7.60
N LEU A 37 9.50 -2.23 -7.05
CA LEU A 37 10.26 -3.43 -6.71
C LEU A 37 10.75 -4.14 -7.97
N GLY A 38 12.02 -4.55 -7.97
CA GLY A 38 12.55 -5.44 -9.00
C GLY A 38 11.82 -6.79 -9.00
N PRO A 39 11.92 -7.60 -10.08
CA PRO A 39 11.26 -8.89 -10.17
C PRO A 39 11.53 -9.82 -8.98
N THR A 40 12.79 -9.87 -8.52
CA THR A 40 13.22 -10.67 -7.37
C THR A 40 12.65 -10.17 -6.05
N GLU A 41 12.56 -8.85 -5.84
CA GLU A 41 12.00 -8.28 -4.62
C GLU A 41 10.50 -8.55 -4.53
N ARG A 42 9.77 -8.45 -5.65
CA ARG A 42 8.35 -8.83 -5.70
C ARG A 42 8.13 -10.30 -5.35
N GLU A 43 8.97 -11.19 -5.88
CA GLU A 43 8.89 -12.61 -5.56
C GLU A 43 9.23 -12.89 -4.08
N LEU A 44 10.23 -12.18 -3.54
CA LEU A 44 10.59 -12.27 -2.13
C LEU A 44 9.44 -11.82 -1.21
N VAL A 45 8.81 -10.68 -1.51
CA VAL A 45 7.63 -10.17 -0.80
C VAL A 45 6.48 -11.19 -0.84
N ALA A 46 6.16 -11.70 -2.03
CA ALA A 46 5.10 -12.70 -2.20
C ALA A 46 5.39 -14.01 -1.44
N THR A 47 6.65 -14.45 -1.45
CA THR A 47 7.08 -15.66 -0.74
C THR A 47 6.97 -15.48 0.77
N LYS A 48 7.42 -14.34 1.31
CA LYS A 48 7.30 -14.03 2.75
C LYS A 48 5.85 -13.89 3.19
N LEU A 49 4.98 -13.29 2.37
CA LEU A 49 3.53 -13.24 2.62
C LEU A 49 2.95 -14.65 2.76
N ARG A 50 3.24 -15.54 1.80
CA ARG A 50 2.77 -16.93 1.82
C ARG A 50 3.33 -17.73 2.99
N LEU A 51 4.61 -17.53 3.31
CA LEU A 51 5.25 -18.16 4.48
C LEU A 51 4.49 -17.80 5.76
N GLY A 52 4.18 -16.51 5.98
CA GLY A 52 3.43 -16.10 7.17
C GLY A 52 2.02 -16.70 7.21
N GLN A 53 1.32 -16.82 6.07
CA GLN A 53 0.02 -17.49 6.02
C GLN A 53 0.11 -18.97 6.43
N VAL A 54 1.13 -19.69 5.95
CA VAL A 54 1.37 -21.08 6.34
C VAL A 54 1.70 -21.19 7.84
N LEU A 55 2.60 -20.34 8.34
CA LEU A 55 2.97 -20.31 9.77
C LEU A 55 1.76 -20.02 10.67
N SER A 56 0.92 -19.05 10.29
CA SER A 56 -0.31 -18.72 11.00
C SER A 56 -1.28 -19.90 11.01
N GLY A 57 -1.46 -20.60 9.89
CA GLY A 57 -2.29 -21.81 9.81
C GLY A 57 -1.78 -22.97 10.66
N LEU A 58 -0.49 -22.99 10.97
CA LEU A 58 0.15 -23.93 11.88
C LEU A 58 0.12 -23.49 13.35
N GLY A 59 -0.51 -22.36 13.68
CA GLY A 59 -0.56 -21.80 15.03
C GLY A 59 0.72 -21.07 15.47
N ARG A 60 1.67 -20.85 14.55
CA ARG A 60 2.96 -20.17 14.80
C ARG A 60 2.82 -18.66 14.52
N GLY A 61 1.95 -18.01 15.29
CA GLY A 61 1.55 -16.61 15.08
C GLY A 61 2.71 -15.62 15.09
N ASP A 62 3.63 -15.73 16.04
CA ASP A 62 4.77 -14.80 16.16
C ASP A 62 5.70 -14.86 14.93
N GLU A 63 5.94 -16.07 14.42
CA GLU A 63 6.78 -16.27 13.23
C GLU A 63 6.06 -15.82 11.96
N ALA A 64 4.73 -15.95 11.91
CA ALA A 64 3.93 -15.41 10.83
C ALA A 64 4.03 -13.89 10.75
N VAL A 65 3.86 -13.21 11.90
CA VAL A 65 3.99 -11.75 12.01
C VAL A 65 5.40 -11.31 11.64
N ALA A 66 6.44 -12.03 12.07
CA ALA A 66 7.82 -11.74 11.68
C ALA A 66 8.02 -11.81 10.15
N ALA A 67 7.53 -12.86 9.50
CA ALA A 67 7.61 -13.01 8.05
C ALA A 67 6.86 -11.88 7.30
N TRP A 68 5.68 -11.49 7.80
CA TRP A 68 4.92 -10.39 7.22
C TRP A 68 5.58 -9.03 7.43
N ARG A 69 6.17 -8.77 8.60
CA ARG A 69 6.92 -7.53 8.85
C ARG A 69 8.12 -7.39 7.92
N ASP A 70 8.84 -8.49 7.66
CA ASP A 70 9.92 -8.50 6.67
C ASP A 70 9.43 -8.16 5.26
N ALA A 71 8.26 -8.67 4.88
CA ALA A 71 7.65 -8.40 3.58
C ALA A 71 7.18 -6.93 3.48
N LEU A 72 6.57 -6.40 4.55
CA LEU A 72 6.10 -5.02 4.61
C LEU A 72 7.26 -4.02 4.56
N ARG A 73 8.44 -4.35 5.10
CA ARG A 73 9.61 -3.48 4.99
C ARG A 73 10.10 -3.30 3.55
N LEU A 74 9.87 -4.28 2.69
CA LEU A 74 10.18 -4.20 1.26
C LEU A 74 9.08 -3.46 0.50
N ASP A 75 7.81 -3.68 0.87
CA ASP A 75 6.65 -3.03 0.26
C ASP A 75 5.76 -2.33 1.32
N PRO A 76 6.16 -1.16 1.86
CA PRO A 76 5.42 -0.52 2.94
C PRO A 76 3.98 -0.12 2.58
N GLU A 77 3.66 0.09 1.30
CA GLU A 77 2.28 0.41 0.89
C GLU A 77 1.40 -0.85 0.74
N ASN A 78 1.92 -2.05 1.00
CA ASN A 78 1.18 -3.29 0.85
C ASN A 78 0.11 -3.49 1.93
N LEU A 79 -1.08 -2.97 1.66
CA LEU A 79 -2.21 -3.08 2.57
C LEU A 79 -2.66 -4.53 2.82
N THR A 80 -2.36 -5.45 1.89
CA THR A 80 -2.64 -6.88 2.10
C THR A 80 -1.79 -7.44 3.23
N ILE A 81 -0.48 -7.16 3.22
CA ILE A 81 0.45 -7.59 4.27
C ILE A 81 0.08 -6.92 5.60
N ARG A 82 -0.20 -5.61 5.62
CA ARG A 82 -0.64 -4.91 6.84
C ARG A 82 -1.84 -5.57 7.48
N LYS A 83 -2.86 -5.90 6.68
CA LYS A 83 -4.07 -6.56 7.17
C LYS A 83 -3.81 -7.95 7.75
N GLN A 84 -2.81 -8.69 7.25
CA GLN A 84 -2.43 -9.96 7.88
C GLN A 84 -1.85 -9.74 9.29
N ILE A 85 -0.95 -8.76 9.44
CA ILE A 85 -0.35 -8.40 10.73
C ILE A 85 -1.43 -7.92 11.69
N TRP A 86 -2.27 -6.97 11.26
CA TRP A 86 -3.36 -6.44 12.08
C TRP A 86 -4.35 -7.53 12.52
N ALA A 87 -4.71 -8.46 11.64
CA ALA A 87 -5.62 -9.54 11.99
C ALA A 87 -5.01 -10.52 13.01
N ALA A 88 -3.69 -10.72 12.97
CA ALA A 88 -3.00 -11.57 13.93
C ALA A 88 -2.78 -10.88 15.29
N GLU A 89 -2.45 -9.59 15.30
CA GLU A 89 -2.17 -8.84 16.54
C GLU A 89 -3.43 -8.27 17.20
N HIS A 90 -4.48 -7.99 16.41
CA HIS A 90 -5.74 -7.40 16.85
C HIS A 90 -6.95 -8.18 16.29
N PRO A 91 -7.10 -9.48 16.63
CA PRO A 91 -8.18 -10.32 16.10
C PRO A 91 -9.59 -9.77 16.40
N GLU A 92 -9.75 -9.04 17.51
CA GLU A 92 -10.99 -8.36 17.90
C GLU A 92 -11.42 -7.26 16.94
N LYS A 93 -10.50 -6.75 16.11
CA LYS A 93 -10.78 -5.74 15.09
C LYS A 93 -11.24 -6.32 13.75
N PHE A 94 -11.20 -7.64 13.59
CA PHE A 94 -11.52 -8.33 12.33
C PHE A 94 -12.71 -9.28 12.44
N HIS A 95 -13.11 -9.68 13.66
CA HIS A 95 -14.22 -10.60 13.88
C HIS A 95 -15.16 -10.11 14.99
N PRO A 96 -16.51 -10.21 14.82
CA PRO A 96 -17.24 -10.77 13.67
C PRO A 96 -17.32 -9.81 12.47
N THR A 97 -17.07 -8.53 12.69
CA THR A 97 -17.09 -7.50 11.65
C THR A 97 -15.80 -6.70 11.69
N ILE A 98 -15.29 -6.33 10.52
CA ILE A 98 -14.06 -5.54 10.39
C ILE A 98 -14.31 -4.10 10.84
N ASP A 99 -13.54 -3.64 11.82
CA ASP A 99 -13.52 -2.26 12.29
C ASP A 99 -12.74 -1.37 11.30
N SER A 100 -13.47 -0.84 10.32
CA SER A 100 -12.89 -0.01 9.26
C SER A 100 -12.43 1.36 9.75
N GLU A 101 -13.02 1.88 10.83
CA GLU A 101 -12.58 3.14 11.46
C GLU A 101 -11.22 2.94 12.12
N TRP A 102 -11.07 1.86 12.86
CA TRP A 102 -9.78 1.48 13.43
C TRP A 102 -8.71 1.26 12.37
N GLN A 103 -9.00 0.56 11.26
CA GLN A 103 -8.01 0.36 10.19
C GLN A 103 -7.48 1.68 9.62
N ARG A 104 -8.35 2.68 9.42
CA ARG A 104 -7.94 4.00 8.93
C ARG A 104 -7.08 4.74 9.96
N ALA A 105 -7.47 4.69 11.24
CA ALA A 105 -6.71 5.31 12.31
C ALA A 105 -5.32 4.64 12.48
N GLN A 106 -5.28 3.31 12.47
CA GLN A 106 -4.07 2.52 12.58
C GLN A 106 -3.11 2.80 11.42
N LEU A 107 -3.62 2.80 10.18
CA LEU A 107 -2.80 3.14 9.01
C LEU A 107 -2.18 4.53 9.14
N LYS A 108 -2.96 5.54 9.58
CA LYS A 108 -2.44 6.90 9.79
C LYS A 108 -1.29 6.92 10.79
N VAL A 109 -1.44 6.24 11.92
CA VAL A 109 -0.40 6.14 12.95
C VAL A 109 0.85 5.46 12.41
N GLU A 110 0.71 4.31 11.74
CA GLU A 110 1.85 3.58 11.17
C GLU A 110 2.56 4.40 10.09
N ARG A 111 1.81 5.08 9.22
CA ARG A 111 2.37 5.96 8.20
C ARG A 111 3.14 7.14 8.81
N GLU A 112 2.63 7.75 9.88
CA GLU A 112 3.35 8.81 10.60
C GLU A 112 4.65 8.30 11.20
N GLN A 113 4.65 7.10 11.79
CA GLN A 113 5.84 6.46 12.35
C GLN A 113 6.87 6.11 11.28
N GLU A 114 6.42 5.56 10.15
CA GLU A 114 7.27 5.22 9.01
C GLU A 114 7.93 6.45 8.40
N ILE A 115 7.16 7.53 8.21
CA ILE A 115 7.69 8.82 7.76
C ILE A 115 8.74 9.35 8.75
N ALA A 116 8.45 9.31 10.05
CA ALA A 116 9.40 9.73 11.08
C ALA A 116 10.67 8.86 11.10
N ALA A 117 10.56 7.58 10.71
CA ALA A 117 11.67 6.63 10.60
C ALA A 117 12.42 6.69 9.26
N GLY A 118 12.03 7.56 8.32
CA GLY A 118 12.66 7.61 6.99
C GLY A 118 12.19 6.51 6.02
N ILE A 119 11.15 5.74 6.39
CA ILE A 119 10.59 4.64 5.60
C ILE A 119 9.40 5.22 4.82
N CYS A 120 9.65 5.67 3.61
CA CYS A 120 8.68 6.42 2.80
C CYS A 120 8.85 6.08 1.32
N GLY A 121 7.83 6.43 0.53
CA GLY A 121 7.78 6.16 -0.91
C GLY A 121 8.90 6.85 -1.71
N PRO A 122 8.85 6.79 -3.04
CA PRO A 122 9.92 7.23 -3.93
C PRO A 122 9.96 8.76 -4.01
N ASP A 123 8.84 9.41 -3.70
CA ASP A 123 8.70 10.85 -3.49
C ASP A 123 9.40 11.32 -2.19
N GLY A 124 9.96 10.38 -1.42
CA GLY A 124 10.66 10.64 -0.17
C GLY A 124 9.71 10.89 1.00
N CYS A 125 10.30 11.16 2.15
CA CYS A 125 9.54 11.46 3.36
C CYS A 125 9.10 12.92 3.28
N PRO A 126 7.82 13.25 3.49
CA PRO A 126 7.37 14.62 3.45
C PRO A 126 8.15 15.44 4.49
N VAL A 127 8.95 16.39 4.00
CA VAL A 127 9.67 17.32 4.88
C VAL A 127 8.66 18.30 5.49
N PRO A 128 8.85 18.77 6.73
CA PRO A 128 7.87 19.59 7.45
C PRO A 128 7.51 20.94 6.79
N TRP A 129 8.17 21.32 5.69
CA TRP A 129 7.88 22.51 4.89
C TRP A 129 7.44 22.21 3.45
N ALA A 130 7.32 20.95 3.04
CA ALA A 130 6.83 20.59 1.71
C ALA A 130 5.31 20.80 1.64
N THR A 131 4.89 21.91 1.06
CA THR A 131 3.50 22.12 0.64
C THR A 131 3.15 21.15 -0.50
N PRO A 132 2.00 20.47 -0.45
CA PRO A 132 1.54 19.65 -1.57
C PRO A 132 1.10 20.60 -2.70
N GLY A 133 1.93 20.74 -3.73
CA GLY A 133 1.59 21.57 -4.90
C GLY A 133 2.73 22.29 -5.61
N GLY A 134 3.98 21.83 -5.49
CA GLY A 134 5.11 22.37 -6.25
C GLY A 134 5.41 21.51 -7.47
N GLY A 135 4.66 21.67 -8.56
CA GLY A 135 5.02 21.08 -9.85
C GLY A 135 6.40 21.57 -10.29
N ALA A 136 7.30 20.64 -10.60
CA ALA A 136 8.57 20.95 -11.25
C ALA A 136 8.30 21.19 -12.74
N ALA A 137 8.68 22.39 -13.18
CA ALA A 137 8.77 22.81 -14.58
C ALA A 137 9.99 22.21 -15.28
#